data_AF-A0A5T3Z8X6-F1
#
_entry.id   AF-A0A5T3Z8X6-F1
#
_cell.length_a   1.000
_cell.length_b   1.000
_cell.length_c   1.000
_cell.angle_alpha   90.00
_cell.angle_beta   90.00
_cell.angle_gamma   90.00
#
_symmetry.space_group_name_H-M   'P 1'
#
loop_
_entity.id
_entity.type
_entity.pdbx_description
1 polymer ?
#
loop_
_entity_poly.entity_id
_entity_poly.type
_entity_poly.pdbx_seq_one_letter_code
_entity_poly.pdbx_strand_id
1 'polypeptide(L)'
;AIWIAIISSISAIAGAAIGAFLLYRGTNKQIKSAAATEDKKLKATIITAERLRWLQELRSRSSEFYANLDMNYSLLKRQINPQTTPAYQQAGDELAKTVMIECNQIILLLNPKKHNQQTMRDKCNEALTFFQECVELRNRGSFNFDDVKYAEIKSQYFNALTEIGIETWKQIKELS
;
A
#
# COMPACT_ATOMS: atom_id res chain seq x y z
N ALA A 1 -34.97 -41.26 -61.73
CA ALA A 1 -33.83 -40.82 -60.90
C ALA A 1 -33.91 -39.36 -60.41
N ILE A 2 -35.07 -38.67 -60.47
CA ILE A 2 -35.16 -37.22 -60.17
C ILE A 2 -35.76 -36.93 -58.77
N TRP A 3 -36.42 -37.90 -58.14
CA TRP A 3 -37.07 -37.71 -56.83
C TRP A 3 -36.16 -37.88 -55.60
N ILE A 4 -34.96 -38.48 -55.74
CA ILE A 4 -34.03 -38.70 -54.62
C ILE A 4 -33.07 -37.49 -54.43
N ALA A 5 -32.87 -36.66 -55.46
CA ALA A 5 -31.96 -35.52 -55.39
C ALA A 5 -32.49 -34.34 -54.55
N ILE A 6 -33.82 -34.12 -54.52
CA ILE A 6 -34.46 -32.97 -53.84
C ILE A 6 -34.54 -33.16 -52.32
N ILE A 7 -34.56 -34.41 -51.84
CA ILE A 7 -34.61 -34.69 -50.38
C ILE A 7 -33.19 -34.57 -49.76
N SER A 8 -32.14 -34.79 -50.54
CA SER A 8 -30.74 -34.66 -50.08
C SER A 8 -30.25 -33.21 -49.99
N SER A 9 -30.77 -32.30 -50.85
CA SER A 9 -30.38 -30.90 -50.83
C SER A 9 -30.98 -30.14 -49.64
N ILE A 10 -32.22 -30.48 -49.23
CA ILE A 10 -32.88 -29.84 -48.08
C ILE A 10 -32.26 -30.28 -46.74
N SER A 11 -31.85 -31.55 -46.64
CA SER A 11 -31.23 -32.09 -45.42
C SER A 11 -29.78 -31.60 -45.23
N ALA A 12 -29.03 -31.36 -46.31
CA ALA A 12 -27.70 -30.74 -46.25
C ALA A 12 -27.75 -29.25 -45.82
N ILE A 13 -28.75 -28.50 -46.29
CA ILE A 13 -28.92 -27.07 -45.95
C ILE A 13 -29.39 -26.90 -44.49
N ALA A 14 -30.29 -27.76 -44.00
CA ALA A 14 -30.73 -27.74 -42.61
C ALA A 14 -29.61 -28.12 -41.62
N GLY A 15 -28.78 -29.11 -41.96
CA GLY A 15 -27.62 -29.51 -41.16
C GLY A 15 -26.53 -28.44 -41.07
N ALA A 16 -26.23 -27.76 -42.19
CA ALA A 16 -25.28 -26.66 -42.23
C ALA A 16 -25.78 -25.41 -41.48
N ALA A 17 -27.07 -25.10 -41.54
CA ALA A 17 -27.67 -23.96 -40.83
C ALA A 17 -27.73 -24.18 -39.32
N ILE A 18 -28.07 -25.39 -38.85
CA ILE A 18 -28.06 -25.74 -37.42
C ILE A 18 -26.62 -25.78 -36.88
N GLY A 19 -25.67 -26.33 -37.66
CA GLY A 19 -24.25 -26.32 -37.33
C GLY A 19 -23.68 -24.90 -37.23
N ALA A 20 -23.99 -24.03 -38.18
CA ALA A 20 -23.58 -22.62 -38.16
C ALA A 20 -24.24 -21.84 -37.01
N PHE A 21 -25.50 -22.11 -36.67
CA PHE A 21 -26.19 -21.47 -35.55
C PHE A 21 -25.66 -21.93 -34.17
N LEU A 22 -25.35 -23.22 -34.02
CA LEU A 22 -24.73 -23.77 -32.81
C LEU A 22 -23.28 -23.29 -32.66
N LEU A 23 -22.52 -23.22 -33.76
CA LEU A 23 -21.18 -22.62 -33.78
C LEU A 23 -21.25 -21.12 -33.47
N TYR A 24 -22.21 -20.38 -34.01
CA TYR A 24 -22.41 -18.95 -33.73
C TYR A 24 -22.83 -18.70 -32.28
N ARG A 25 -23.76 -19.49 -31.70
CA ARG A 25 -24.11 -19.39 -30.28
C ARG A 25 -22.99 -19.86 -29.35
N GLY A 26 -22.28 -20.91 -29.75
CA GLY A 26 -21.13 -21.47 -29.03
C GLY A 26 -19.96 -20.49 -29.00
N THR A 27 -19.58 -19.93 -30.16
CA THR A 27 -18.57 -18.88 -30.27
C THR A 27 -19.01 -17.59 -29.59
N ASN A 28 -20.26 -17.16 -29.69
CA ASN A 28 -20.70 -15.93 -29.00
C ASN A 28 -20.74 -16.11 -27.47
N LYS A 29 -21.08 -17.31 -26.96
CA LYS A 29 -20.92 -17.65 -25.54
C LYS A 29 -19.45 -17.76 -25.14
N GLN A 30 -18.61 -18.37 -25.97
CA GLN A 30 -17.17 -18.48 -25.72
C GLN A 30 -16.49 -17.11 -25.76
N ILE A 31 -16.81 -16.23 -26.70
CA ILE A 31 -16.34 -14.84 -26.82
C ILE A 31 -16.80 -14.03 -25.62
N LYS A 32 -18.07 -14.13 -25.20
CA LYS A 32 -18.54 -13.47 -23.97
C LYS A 32 -17.88 -14.01 -22.71
N SER A 33 -17.65 -15.33 -22.63
CA SER A 33 -16.94 -15.93 -21.51
C SER A 33 -15.45 -15.57 -21.51
N ALA A 34 -14.83 -15.49 -22.69
CA ALA A 34 -13.45 -15.10 -22.91
C ALA A 34 -13.25 -13.63 -22.55
N ALA A 35 -14.12 -12.75 -23.03
CA ALA A 35 -14.16 -11.34 -22.65
C ALA A 35 -14.39 -11.16 -21.15
N ALA A 36 -15.26 -11.96 -20.52
CA ALA A 36 -15.45 -11.93 -19.07
C ALA A 36 -14.22 -12.44 -18.30
N THR A 37 -13.50 -13.44 -18.81
CA THR A 37 -12.25 -13.90 -18.21
C THR A 37 -11.11 -12.90 -18.42
N GLU A 38 -11.08 -12.20 -19.55
CA GLU A 38 -10.11 -11.16 -19.86
C GLU A 38 -10.34 -9.91 -19.00
N ASP A 39 -11.58 -9.45 -18.87
CA ASP A 39 -11.97 -8.37 -17.96
C ASP A 39 -11.59 -8.69 -16.49
N LYS A 40 -11.83 -9.94 -16.04
CA LYS A 40 -11.38 -10.39 -14.71
C LYS A 40 -9.86 -10.34 -14.55
N LYS A 41 -9.10 -10.81 -15.55
CA LYS A 41 -7.63 -10.77 -15.53
C LYS A 41 -7.09 -9.34 -15.55
N LEU A 42 -7.69 -8.46 -16.34
CA LEU A 42 -7.34 -7.05 -16.41
C LEU A 42 -7.59 -6.37 -15.06
N LYS A 43 -8.77 -6.58 -14.45
CA LYS A 43 -9.07 -6.06 -13.11
C LYS A 43 -8.11 -6.59 -12.06
N ALA A 44 -7.81 -7.88 -12.05
CA ALA A 44 -6.84 -8.48 -11.12
C ALA A 44 -5.44 -7.87 -11.29
N THR A 45 -5.00 -7.63 -12.52
CA THR A 45 -3.71 -6.98 -12.83
C THR A 45 -3.68 -5.54 -12.33
N ILE A 46 -4.73 -4.76 -12.61
CA ILE A 46 -4.84 -3.36 -12.16
C ILE A 46 -4.84 -3.29 -10.64
N ILE A 47 -5.66 -4.11 -9.96
CA ILE A 47 -5.74 -4.14 -8.49
C ILE A 47 -4.38 -4.55 -7.89
N THR A 48 -3.70 -5.53 -8.49
CA THR A 48 -2.38 -5.97 -8.04
C THR A 48 -1.35 -4.86 -8.16
N ALA A 49 -1.28 -4.19 -9.32
CA ALA A 49 -0.37 -3.08 -9.55
C ALA A 49 -0.60 -1.94 -8.56
N GLU A 50 -1.86 -1.57 -8.32
CA GLU A 50 -2.21 -0.49 -7.40
C GLU A 50 -1.88 -0.84 -5.93
N ARG A 51 -2.12 -2.08 -5.51
CA ARG A 51 -1.73 -2.56 -4.16
C ARG A 51 -0.22 -2.53 -3.96
N LEU A 52 0.56 -2.94 -4.96
CA LEU A 52 2.02 -2.89 -4.89
C LEU A 52 2.52 -1.46 -4.89
N ARG A 53 1.94 -0.58 -5.71
CA ARG A 53 2.26 0.86 -5.73
C ARG A 53 2.00 1.50 -4.37
N TRP A 54 0.81 1.29 -3.81
CA TRP A 54 0.44 1.77 -2.48
C TRP A 54 1.41 1.26 -1.40
N LEU A 55 1.76 -0.04 -1.43
CA LEU A 55 2.68 -0.62 -0.46
C LEU A 55 4.12 -0.08 -0.60
N GLN A 56 4.58 0.18 -1.82
CA GLN A 56 5.87 0.82 -2.10
C GLN A 56 5.89 2.25 -1.55
N GLU A 57 4.82 3.01 -1.80
CA GLU A 57 4.68 4.37 -1.30
C GLU A 57 4.70 4.39 0.24
N LEU A 58 3.92 3.50 0.88
CA LEU A 58 3.89 3.36 2.33
C LEU A 58 5.30 3.08 2.90
N ARG A 59 6.06 2.17 2.29
CA ARG A 59 7.43 1.86 2.71
C ARG A 59 8.39 3.05 2.55
N SER A 60 8.32 3.74 1.41
CA SER A 60 9.18 4.90 1.15
C SER A 60 8.96 5.98 2.20
N ARG A 61 7.69 6.36 2.42
CA ARG A 61 7.32 7.36 3.42
C ARG A 61 7.68 6.95 4.84
N SER A 62 7.47 5.68 5.18
CA SER A 62 7.85 5.13 6.49
C SER A 62 9.36 5.24 6.75
N SER A 63 10.18 4.99 5.73
CA SER A 63 11.62 5.12 5.81
C SER A 63 12.04 6.57 5.99
N GLU A 64 11.45 7.49 5.24
CA GLU A 64 11.72 8.93 5.32
C GLU A 64 11.29 9.51 6.67
N PHE A 65 10.11 9.12 7.16
CA PHE A 65 9.60 9.49 8.47
C PHE A 65 10.59 9.13 9.58
N TYR A 66 11.02 7.86 9.67
CA TYR A 66 11.94 7.44 10.72
C TYR A 66 13.38 7.94 10.52
N ALA A 67 13.84 8.12 9.29
CA ALA A 67 15.17 8.71 9.05
C ALA A 67 15.23 10.16 9.58
N ASN A 68 14.21 10.97 9.30
CA ASN A 68 14.13 12.33 9.80
C ASN A 68 13.89 12.38 11.32
N LEU A 69 13.07 11.47 11.85
CA LEU A 69 12.83 11.36 13.30
C LEU A 69 14.11 10.98 14.05
N ASP A 70 14.87 9.99 13.56
CA ASP A 70 16.15 9.56 14.13
C ASP A 70 17.18 10.70 14.10
N MET A 71 17.22 11.45 13.00
CA MET A 71 18.12 12.60 12.85
C MET A 71 17.74 13.70 13.85
N ASN A 72 16.45 14.03 13.97
CA ASN A 72 15.98 15.03 14.91
C ASN A 72 16.24 14.59 16.36
N TYR A 73 16.01 13.31 16.67
CA TYR A 73 16.28 12.73 17.99
C TYR A 73 17.77 12.78 18.35
N SER A 74 18.64 12.51 17.37
CA SER A 74 20.08 12.65 17.52
C SER A 74 20.50 14.11 17.74
N LEU A 75 19.85 15.08 17.09
CA LEU A 75 20.09 16.51 17.33
C LEU A 75 19.66 16.94 18.73
N LEU A 76 18.56 16.42 19.26
CA LEU A 76 18.12 16.72 20.63
C LEU A 76 19.14 16.28 21.68
N LYS A 77 19.79 15.13 21.48
CA LYS A 77 20.81 14.58 22.38
C LYS A 77 22.15 15.32 22.37
N ARG A 78 22.44 16.08 21.31
CA ARG A 78 23.71 16.80 21.19
C ARG A 78 23.74 18.01 22.11
N GLN A 79 24.86 18.19 22.80
CA GLN A 79 25.19 19.44 23.48
C GLN A 79 25.47 20.50 22.41
N ILE A 80 24.71 21.59 22.42
CA ILE A 80 24.84 22.67 21.43
C ILE A 80 25.78 23.75 21.98
N ASN A 81 26.75 24.15 21.16
CA ASN A 81 27.53 25.35 21.40
C ASN A 81 26.65 26.60 21.13
N PRO A 82 26.58 27.59 22.05
CA PRO A 82 25.79 28.81 21.91
C PRO A 82 25.91 29.53 20.56
N GLN A 83 27.07 29.46 19.90
CA GLN A 83 27.32 30.11 18.61
C GLN A 83 26.61 29.43 17.42
N THR A 84 26.31 28.14 17.56
CA THR A 84 25.67 27.33 16.51
C THR A 84 24.16 27.16 16.71
N THR A 85 23.63 27.62 17.85
CA THR A 85 22.23 27.44 18.26
C THR A 85 21.21 27.81 17.18
N PRO A 86 21.32 28.94 16.46
CA PRO A 86 20.33 29.29 15.43
C PRO A 86 20.27 28.27 14.29
N ALA A 87 21.42 27.77 13.83
CA ALA A 87 21.49 26.77 12.76
C ALA A 87 20.94 25.42 13.21
N TYR A 88 21.20 25.03 14.47
CA TYR A 88 20.64 23.80 15.05
C TYR A 88 19.13 23.87 15.23
N GLN A 89 18.59 25.03 15.62
CA GLN A 89 17.15 25.24 15.73
C GLN A 89 16.49 25.15 14.36
N GLN A 90 17.02 25.85 13.36
CA GLN A 90 16.50 25.80 12.00
C GLN A 90 16.50 24.38 11.42
N ALA A 91 17.59 23.62 11.62
CA ALA A 91 17.66 22.22 11.18
C ALA A 91 16.65 21.32 11.91
N GLY A 92 16.46 21.53 13.23
CA GLY A 92 15.45 20.81 14.01
C GLY A 92 14.02 21.10 13.55
N ASP A 93 13.71 22.37 13.24
CA ASP A 93 12.40 22.81 12.77
C ASP A 93 12.09 22.25 11.37
N GLU A 94 13.06 22.23 10.47
CA GLU A 94 12.91 21.65 9.14
C GLU A 94 12.66 20.13 9.22
N LEU A 95 13.43 19.42 10.04
CA LEU A 95 13.22 17.99 10.26
C LEU A 95 11.85 17.72 10.90
N ALA A 96 11.44 18.53 11.88
CA ALA A 96 10.12 18.41 12.52
C ALA A 96 8.99 18.62 11.51
N LYS A 97 9.11 19.62 10.64
CA LYS A 97 8.15 19.86 9.55
C LYS A 97 8.04 18.64 8.63
N THR A 98 9.17 18.07 8.19
CA THR A 98 9.16 16.88 7.32
C THR A 98 8.54 15.67 8.03
N VAL A 99 8.89 15.44 9.30
CA VAL A 99 8.31 14.37 10.13
C VAL A 99 6.79 14.52 10.23
N MET A 100 6.26 15.73 10.44
CA MET A 100 4.81 15.97 10.50
C MET A 100 4.11 15.72 9.16
N ILE A 101 4.73 16.15 8.05
CA ILE A 101 4.20 15.94 6.70
C ILE A 101 4.11 14.44 6.39
N GLU A 102 5.21 13.71 6.60
CA GLU A 102 5.25 12.27 6.33
C GLU A 102 4.29 11.50 7.23
N CYS A 103 4.21 11.86 8.53
CA CYS A 103 3.24 11.24 9.44
C CYS A 103 1.80 11.41 8.95
N ASN A 104 1.42 12.63 8.54
CA ASN A 104 0.07 12.88 8.03
C ASN A 104 -0.19 12.09 6.74
N GLN A 105 0.76 12.05 5.81
CA GLN A 105 0.62 11.29 4.57
C GLN A 105 0.51 9.78 4.82
N ILE A 106 1.32 9.23 5.73
CA ILE A 106 1.23 7.82 6.15
C ILE A 106 -0.15 7.53 6.74
N ILE A 107 -0.65 8.36 7.66
CA ILE A 107 -1.96 8.17 8.29
C ILE A 107 -3.08 8.15 7.24
N LEU A 108 -3.01 8.99 6.22
CA LEU A 108 -4.00 9.05 5.13
C LEU A 108 -3.95 7.84 4.19
N LEU A 109 -2.82 7.16 4.08
CA LEU A 109 -2.67 5.91 3.31
C LEU A 109 -3.22 4.69 4.04
N LEU A 110 -3.49 4.80 5.35
CA LEU A 110 -3.91 3.71 6.20
C LEU A 110 -5.44 3.66 6.37
N ASN A 111 -5.98 2.46 6.33
CA ASN A 111 -7.37 2.17 6.66
C ASN A 111 -7.46 1.74 8.15
N PRO A 112 -8.02 2.60 9.03
CA PRO A 112 -8.06 2.34 10.47
C PRO A 112 -8.96 1.14 10.86
N LYS A 113 -9.76 0.60 9.93
CA LYS A 113 -10.57 -0.60 10.17
C LYS A 113 -9.74 -1.89 10.17
N LYS A 114 -8.52 -1.85 9.62
CA LYS A 114 -7.61 -3.00 9.60
C LYS A 114 -6.66 -2.91 10.79
N HIS A 115 -6.59 -3.96 11.61
CA HIS A 115 -5.82 -3.98 12.86
C HIS A 115 -4.37 -3.51 12.68
N ASN A 116 -3.59 -4.12 11.77
CA ASN A 116 -2.19 -3.76 11.57
C ASN A 116 -2.00 -2.30 11.08
N GLN A 117 -2.95 -1.79 10.30
CA GLN A 117 -2.91 -0.41 9.81
C GLN A 117 -3.26 0.58 10.93
N GLN A 118 -4.19 0.21 11.82
CA GLN A 118 -4.49 0.97 13.03
C GLN A 118 -3.28 0.98 13.98
N THR A 119 -2.62 -0.17 14.19
CA THR A 119 -1.38 -0.24 14.99
C THR A 119 -0.30 0.68 14.43
N MET A 120 -0.08 0.67 13.11
CA MET A 120 0.91 1.55 12.48
C MET A 120 0.57 3.04 12.68
N ARG A 121 -0.72 3.41 12.56
CA ARG A 121 -1.21 4.75 12.84
C ARG A 121 -0.98 5.16 14.29
N ASP A 122 -1.27 4.28 15.23
CA ASP A 122 -1.09 4.54 16.67
C ASP A 122 0.37 4.74 17.01
N LYS A 123 1.27 3.91 16.45
CA LYS A 123 2.72 4.06 16.66
C LYS A 123 3.30 5.31 16.00
N CYS A 124 2.74 5.76 14.87
CA CYS A 124 3.06 7.08 14.30
C CYS A 124 2.76 8.21 15.30
N ASN A 125 1.56 8.22 15.88
CA ASN A 125 1.19 9.24 16.86
C ASN A 125 2.01 9.14 18.15
N GLU A 126 2.24 7.92 18.64
CA GLU A 126 3.04 7.68 19.84
C GLU A 126 4.49 8.15 19.65
N ALA A 127 5.07 7.94 18.47
CA ALA A 127 6.40 8.46 18.14
C ALA A 127 6.44 10.00 18.16
N LEU A 128 5.41 10.67 17.63
CA LEU A 128 5.32 12.13 17.69
C LEU A 128 5.16 12.64 19.13
N THR A 129 4.31 12.01 19.93
CA THR A 129 4.12 12.37 21.34
C THR A 129 5.40 12.17 22.14
N PHE A 130 6.08 11.02 21.97
CA PHE A 130 7.37 10.77 22.60
C PHE A 130 8.42 11.82 22.19
N PHE A 131 8.43 12.21 20.92
CA PHE A 131 9.35 13.23 20.44
C PHE A 131 9.08 14.60 21.10
N GLN A 132 7.81 14.98 21.22
CA GLN A 132 7.40 16.19 21.91
C GLN A 132 7.82 16.17 23.39
N GLU A 133 7.64 15.04 24.08
CA GLU A 133 8.14 14.84 25.46
C GLU A 133 9.66 15.08 25.54
N CYS A 134 10.44 14.56 24.58
CA CYS A 134 11.88 14.76 24.53
C CYS A 134 12.27 16.23 24.31
N VAL A 135 11.54 16.96 23.46
CA VAL A 135 11.74 18.40 23.25
C VAL A 135 11.46 19.17 24.54
N GLU A 136 10.37 18.84 25.25
CA GLU A 136 10.03 19.48 26.52
C GLU A 136 11.08 19.23 27.61
N LEU A 137 11.58 17.98 27.71
CA LEU A 137 12.67 17.63 28.63
C LEU A 137 13.94 18.40 28.32
N ARG A 138 14.29 18.51 27.04
CA ARG A 138 15.46 19.29 26.58
C ARG A 138 15.32 20.77 26.93
N ASN A 139 14.14 21.36 26.75
CA ASN A 139 13.89 22.76 27.10
C ASN A 139 14.02 23.01 28.60
N ARG A 140 13.83 21.97 29.44
CA ARG A 140 14.08 22.00 30.88
C ARG A 140 15.55 21.67 31.26
N GLY A 141 16.42 21.47 30.26
CA GLY A 141 17.84 21.16 30.45
C GLY A 141 18.15 19.68 30.70
N SER A 142 17.18 18.78 30.55
CA SER A 142 17.37 17.34 30.73
C SER A 142 17.65 16.64 29.40
N PHE A 143 18.65 15.78 29.38
CA PHE A 143 18.99 14.90 28.26
C PHE A 143 18.65 13.43 28.53
N ASN A 144 17.91 13.16 29.61
CA ASN A 144 17.53 11.82 30.00
C ASN A 144 16.31 11.35 29.18
N PHE A 145 16.56 10.96 27.93
CA PHE A 145 15.54 10.40 27.06
C PHE A 145 15.49 8.87 27.23
N ASP A 146 14.29 8.31 27.09
CA ASP A 146 14.09 6.86 27.18
C ASP A 146 14.35 6.19 25.83
N ASP A 147 15.60 5.80 25.61
CA ASP A 147 16.06 5.14 24.39
C ASP A 147 15.37 3.79 24.14
N VAL A 148 14.98 3.11 25.22
CA VAL A 148 14.31 1.80 25.16
C VAL A 148 12.89 1.99 24.66
N LYS A 149 12.14 2.95 25.22
CA LYS A 149 10.80 3.32 24.74
C LYS A 149 10.84 3.74 23.27
N TYR A 150 11.82 4.55 22.87
CA TYR A 150 11.96 4.96 21.47
C TYR A 150 12.18 3.76 20.53
N ALA A 151 13.09 2.84 20.90
CA ALA A 151 13.38 1.65 20.11
C ALA A 151 12.16 0.71 20.02
N GLU A 152 11.39 0.59 21.11
CA GLU A 152 10.18 -0.22 21.16
C GLU A 152 9.09 0.33 20.23
N ILE A 153 8.81 1.64 20.28
CA ILE A 153 7.85 2.30 19.39
C ILE A 153 8.22 2.04 17.93
N LYS A 154 9.51 2.24 17.59
CA LYS A 154 10.04 2.00 16.25
C LYS A 154 9.88 0.55 15.81
N SER A 155 10.22 -0.40 16.68
CA SER A 155 10.09 -1.82 16.39
C SER A 155 8.63 -2.20 16.10
N GLN A 156 7.71 -1.79 16.97
CA GLN A 156 6.28 -2.10 16.80
C GLN A 156 5.70 -1.48 15.52
N TYR A 157 6.14 -0.27 15.15
CA TYR A 157 5.78 0.35 13.88
C TYR A 157 6.24 -0.47 12.66
N PHE A 158 7.51 -0.87 12.60
CA PHE A 158 8.04 -1.63 11.47
C PHE A 158 7.51 -3.07 11.41
N ASN A 159 7.20 -3.66 12.56
CA ASN A 159 6.48 -4.94 12.63
C ASN A 159 5.08 -4.80 12.00
N ALA A 160 4.32 -3.76 12.35
CA ALA A 160 3.02 -3.50 11.75
C ALA A 160 3.11 -3.27 10.23
N LEU A 161 4.11 -2.54 9.75
CA LEU A 161 4.39 -2.36 8.31
C LEU A 161 4.69 -3.69 7.61
N THR A 162 5.44 -4.57 8.26
CA THR A 162 5.76 -5.91 7.74
C THR A 162 4.50 -6.75 7.60
N GLU A 163 3.66 -6.78 8.64
CA GLU A 163 2.38 -7.48 8.64
C GLU A 163 1.41 -6.95 7.57
N ILE A 164 1.36 -5.63 7.35
CA ILE A 164 0.62 -5.02 6.24
C ILE A 164 1.12 -5.56 4.90
N GLY A 165 2.44 -5.66 4.73
CA GLY A 165 3.05 -6.22 3.54
C GLY A 165 2.68 -7.68 3.30
N ILE A 166 2.74 -8.52 4.33
CA ILE A 166 2.36 -9.94 4.28
C ILE A 166 0.90 -10.08 3.84
N GLU A 167 0.00 -9.35 4.47
CA GLU A 167 -1.43 -9.37 4.17
C GLU A 167 -1.71 -8.88 2.74
N THR A 168 -1.01 -7.85 2.28
CA THR A 168 -1.14 -7.35 0.90
C THR A 168 -0.70 -8.40 -0.12
N TRP A 169 0.41 -9.10 0.14
CA TRP A 169 0.87 -10.19 -0.72
C TRP A 169 -0.11 -11.37 -0.74
N LYS A 170 -0.71 -11.71 0.40
CA LYS A 170 -1.76 -12.73 0.47
C LYS A 170 -2.95 -12.36 -0.41
N GLN A 171 -3.45 -11.12 -0.28
CA GLN A 171 -4.58 -10.63 -1.07
C GLN A 171 -4.26 -10.55 -2.57
N ILE A 172 -2.99 -10.36 -2.97
CA ILE A 172 -2.57 -10.41 -4.38
C ILE A 172 -2.59 -11.85 -4.90
N LYS A 173 -2.09 -12.81 -4.13
CA LYS A 173 -2.11 -14.24 -4.51
C LYS A 173 -3.52 -14.79 -4.65
N GLU A 174 -4.49 -14.26 -3.90
CA GLU A 174 -5.90 -14.65 -4.00
C GLU A 174 -6.60 -14.10 -5.27
N LEU A 175 -5.99 -13.13 -5.97
CA LEU A 175 -6.52 -12.55 -7.21
C LEU A 175 -6.01 -13.23 -8.48
N SER A 176 -4.92 -14.00 -8.38
CA SER A 176 -4.32 -14.77 -9.49
C SER A 176 -4.92 -16.16 -9.60
#